data_AF-A0A1G8XJ01-F1
#
_entry.id   AF-A0A1G8XJ01-F1
#
_cell.length_a   1.000
_cell.length_b   1.000
_cell.length_c   1.000
_cell.angle_alpha   90.00
_cell.angle_beta   90.00
_cell.angle_gamma   90.00
#
_symmetry.space_group_name_H-M   'P 1'
#
loop_
_entity.id
_entity.type
_entity.pdbx_description
1 polymer ?
#
loop_
_entity_poly.entity_id
_entity_poly.type
_entity_poly.pdbx_seq_one_letter_code
_entity_poly.pdbx_strand_id
1 'polypeptide(L)' 'MARPEAVAAPLLRGLRGVAAYFRGVMGADAYRKYLEHHEACGHSTAPMNERQFWRERMDRQDTEPQGRCC' A
#
# COMPACT_ATOMS: atom_id res chain seq x y z
N MET A 1 12.45 -23.90 32.31
CA MET A 1 12.68 -22.53 31.81
C MET A 1 12.67 -22.57 30.29
N ALA A 2 11.63 -22.05 29.64
CA ALA A 2 11.53 -22.02 28.18
C ALA A 2 12.50 -20.99 27.60
N ARG A 3 13.30 -21.39 26.61
CA ARG A 3 14.35 -20.55 26.01
C ARG A 3 13.73 -19.40 25.19
N PRO A 4 14.19 -18.14 25.35
CA PRO A 4 13.59 -16.97 24.71
C PRO A 4 13.60 -17.03 23.17
N GLU A 5 14.58 -17.72 22.60
CA GLU A 5 14.70 -17.97 21.14
C GLU A 5 13.51 -18.75 20.54
N ALA A 6 12.81 -19.58 21.31
CA ALA A 6 11.69 -20.37 20.81
C ALA A 6 10.43 -19.53 20.56
N VAL A 7 10.27 -18.42 21.28
CA VAL A 7 9.14 -17.50 21.14
C VAL A 7 9.41 -16.46 20.05
N ALA A 8 10.67 -16.11 19.80
CA ALA A 8 11.05 -15.10 18.81
C ALA A 8 10.66 -15.48 17.38
N ALA A 9 10.83 -16.74 16.97
CA ALA A 9 10.54 -17.19 15.60
C ALA A 9 9.06 -17.06 15.18
N PRO A 10 8.06 -17.55 15.96
CA PRO A 10 6.65 -17.35 15.62
C PRO A 10 6.24 -15.88 15.71
N LEU A 11 6.82 -15.11 16.64
CA LEU A 11 6.52 -13.69 16.83
C LEU A 11 7.02 -12.85 15.63
N LEU A 12 8.22 -13.14 15.12
CA LEU A 12 8.75 -12.55 13.89
C LEU A 12 7.92 -12.92 12.66
N ARG A 13 7.42 -14.15 12.57
CA ARG A 13 6.49 -14.56 11.48
C ARG A 13 5.16 -13.80 11.57
N GLY A 14 4.61 -13.66 12.77
CA GLY A 14 3.40 -12.87 13.01
C GLY A 14 3.57 -11.39 12.63
N LEU A 15 4.67 -10.77 13.05
CA LEU A 15 5.00 -9.38 12.71
C LEU A 15 5.19 -9.17 11.19
N ARG A 16 5.79 -10.14 10.48
CA ARG A 16 5.90 -10.06 9.00
C ARG A 16 4.54 -10.16 8.32
N GLY A 17 3.64 -11.01 8.83
CA GLY A 17 2.26 -11.12 8.34
C GLY A 17 1.47 -9.85 8.58
N VAL A 18 1.57 -9.27 9.78
CA VAL A 18 0.95 -7.99 10.14
C VAL A 18 1.53 -6.85 9.29
N ALA A 19 2.84 -6.79 9.09
CA ALA A 19 3.46 -5.81 8.20
C ALA A 19 3.05 -6.00 6.72
N ALA A 20 2.84 -7.23 6.25
CA ALA A 20 2.32 -7.50 4.91
C ALA A 20 0.86 -7.08 4.78
N TYR A 21 0.05 -7.34 5.81
CA TYR A 21 -1.33 -6.90 5.90
C TYR A 21 -1.43 -5.37 5.91
N PHE A 22 -0.63 -4.70 6.76
CA PHE A 22 -0.54 -3.24 6.78
C PHE A 22 -0.01 -2.66 5.48
N ARG A 23 0.92 -3.32 4.77
CA ARG A 23 1.31 -2.91 3.40
C ARG A 23 0.13 -3.00 2.42
N GLY A 24 -0.70 -4.03 2.52
CA GLY A 24 -1.91 -4.19 1.71
C GLY A 24 -3.02 -3.18 2.07
N VAL A 25 -3.18 -2.86 3.36
CA VAL A 25 -4.27 -2.01 3.90
C VAL A 25 -3.92 -0.52 3.91
N MET A 26 -2.70 -0.12 4.29
CA MET A 26 -2.28 1.29 4.30
C MET A 26 -1.94 1.84 2.90
N GLY A 27 -2.17 1.06 1.83
CA GLY A 27 -1.96 1.53 0.47
C GLY A 27 -0.51 1.50 0.00
N ALA A 28 0.43 0.88 0.73
CA ALA A 28 1.77 0.63 0.19
C ALA A 28 1.73 -0.25 -1.09
N ASP A 29 0.66 -1.01 -1.28
CA ASP A 29 0.39 -1.80 -2.49
C ASP A 29 -0.43 -1.03 -3.56
N ALA A 30 -0.83 0.22 -3.31
CA ALA A 30 -1.69 0.97 -4.24
C ALA A 30 -1.01 1.24 -5.58
N TYR A 31 0.29 1.47 -5.58
CA TYR A 31 1.06 1.63 -6.82
C TYR A 31 1.15 0.33 -7.62
N ARG A 32 1.29 -0.82 -6.95
CA ARG A 32 1.23 -2.14 -7.61
C ARG A 32 -0.12 -2.39 -8.26
N LYS A 33 -1.21 -2.14 -7.56
CA LYS A 33 -2.57 -2.24 -8.12
C LYS A 33 -2.77 -1.29 -9.30
N TYR A 34 -2.20 -0.09 -9.25
CA TYR A 34 -2.21 0.84 -10.38
C TYR A 34 -1.48 0.25 -11.59
N LEU A 35 -0.30 -0.35 -11.41
CA LEU A 35 0.44 -1.00 -12.50
C LEU A 35 -0.31 -2.21 -13.07
N GLU A 36 -0.84 -3.08 -12.22
CA GLU A 36 -1.66 -4.23 -12.64
C GLU A 36 -2.90 -3.78 -13.42
N HIS A 37 -3.57 -2.70 -12.98
CA HIS A 37 -4.70 -2.11 -13.70
C HIS A 37 -4.26 -1.47 -15.02
N HIS A 38 -3.13 -0.76 -15.03
CA HIS A 38 -2.58 -0.14 -16.23
C HIS A 38 -2.20 -1.17 -17.30
N GLU A 39 -1.59 -2.28 -16.88
CA GLU A 39 -1.27 -3.43 -17.73
C GLU A 39 -2.54 -4.12 -18.23
N ALA A 40 -3.52 -4.39 -17.34
CA ALA A 40 -4.79 -4.99 -17.71
C ALA A 40 -5.65 -4.13 -18.66
N CYS A 41 -5.59 -2.80 -18.52
CA CYS A 41 -6.26 -1.87 -19.42
C CYS A 41 -5.55 -1.70 -20.77
N GLY A 42 -4.35 -2.25 -20.94
CA GLY A 42 -3.62 -2.19 -22.21
C GLY A 42 -3.26 -0.78 -22.65
N HIS A 43 -3.07 0.16 -21.71
CA HIS A 43 -2.65 1.51 -22.06
C HIS A 43 -1.25 1.49 -22.69
N SER A 44 -1.14 2.04 -23.89
CA SER A 44 0.13 2.20 -24.62
C SER A 44 0.98 3.37 -24.13
N THR A 45 0.47 4.15 -23.18
CA THR A 45 1.19 5.23 -22.49
C THR A 45 2.11 4.64 -21.41
N ALA A 46 3.25 5.27 -21.13
CA ALA A 46 4.08 4.83 -20.01
C ALA A 46 3.31 5.01 -18.68
N PRO A 47 3.36 4.02 -17.76
CA PRO A 47 2.73 4.15 -16.46
C PRO A 47 3.38 5.32 -15.70
N MET A 48 2.57 6.01 -14.91
CA MET A 48 3.01 7.13 -14.10
C MET A 48 4.04 6.68 -13.06
N ASN A 49 5.03 7.53 -12.77
CA ASN A 49 6.04 7.26 -11.75
C ASN A 49 5.39 7.18 -10.35
N GLU A 50 5.89 6.30 -9.49
CA GLU A 50 5.38 6.12 -8.11
C GLU A 50 5.22 7.45 -7.34
N ARG A 51 6.22 8.34 -7.43
CA ARG A 51 6.16 9.66 -6.78
C ARG A 51 5.03 10.55 -7.30
N GLN A 52 4.74 10.49 -8.60
CA GLN A 52 3.65 11.26 -9.20
C GLN A 52 2.29 10.68 -8.79
N PHE A 53 2.16 9.35 -8.79
CA PHE A 53 0.97 8.66 -8.29
C PHE A 53 0.64 9.07 -6.85
N TRP A 54 1.63 9.07 -5.96
CA TRP A 54 1.43 9.50 -4.57
C TRP A 54 1.11 10.97 -4.43
N ARG A 55 1.73 11.83 -5.25
CA ARG A 55 1.44 13.27 -5.26
C ARG A 55 0.00 13.53 -5.68
N GLU A 56 -0.44 12.99 -6.80
CA GLU A 56 -1.78 13.20 -7.34
C GLU A 56 -2.85 12.61 -6.42
N ARG A 57 -2.57 11.47 -5.78
CA ARG A 57 -3.44 10.89 -4.75
C ARG A 57 -3.58 11.81 -3.53
N MET A 58 -2.48 12.37 -3.03
CA MET A 58 -2.51 13.29 -1.89
C MET A 58 -3.18 14.62 -2.26
N ASP A 59 -2.89 15.14 -3.44
CA ASP A 59 -3.50 16.35 -4.00
C ASP A 59 -5.01 16.21 -4.15
N ARG A 60 -5.47 15.02 -4.59
CA ARG A 60 -6.88 14.68 -4.64
C ARG A 60 -7.52 14.59 -3.27
N GLN A 61 -6.83 14.03 -2.26
CA GLN A 61 -7.36 14.01 -0.89
C GLN A 61 -7.40 15.39 -0.24
N ASP A 62 -6.48 16.29 -0.60
CA ASP A 62 -6.43 17.67 -0.11
C ASP A 62 -7.49 18.56 -0.80
N THR A 63 -7.64 18.39 -2.12
CA THR A 63 -8.54 19.20 -2.98
C THR A 63 -9.99 18.72 -2.92
N GLU A 64 -10.22 17.41 -2.75
CA GLU A 64 -11.54 16.81 -2.59
C GLU A 64 -11.71 16.27 -1.16
N PRO A 65 -11.82 17.14 -0.13
CA PRO A 65 -12.19 16.71 1.20
C PRO A 65 -13.65 16.27 1.13
N GLN A 66 -13.89 15.02 0.76
CA GLN A 66 -15.19 14.35 0.71
C GLN A 66 -15.83 14.14 2.10
N GLY A 67 -15.64 15.11 2.99
CA GLY A 67 -16.31 15.33 4.26
C GLY A 67 -16.75 16.78 4.49
N ARG A 68 -16.82 17.62 3.44
CA ARG A 68 -17.43 18.96 3.50
C ARG A 68 -18.47 19.16 2.41
N CYS A 69 -19.49 18.32 2.42
CA CYS A 69 -20.79 18.71 1.89
C CYS A 69 -21.72 18.86 3.10
N CYS A 70 -22.03 20.13 3.40
CA CYS A 70 -23.20 20.62 4.12
C CYS A 70 -23.44 20.12 5.56
#